data_AF-Q92B09-F1
#
_entry.id   AF-Q92B09-F1
#
_cell.length_a   1.000
_cell.length_b   1.000
_cell.length_c   1.000
_cell.angle_alpha   90.00
_cell.angle_beta   90.00
_cell.angle_gamma   90.00
#
_symmetry.space_group_name_H-M   'P 1'
#
loop_
_entity.id
_entity.type
_entity.pdbx_description
1 polymer ?
#
loop_
_entity_poly.entity_id
_entity_poly.type
_entity_poly.pdbx_seq_one_letter_code
_entity_poly.pdbx_strand_id
1 'polypeptide(L)'
;MEEIRAIQKVVTVNNEKKYIVRITPINDSTGRKTFKGVKVNMLLENGEHFAQDTFASTISPGIIESWIVNMHNASEKIQKTMDAFESWDGELNEYW
;
A
#
# COMPACT_ATOMS: atom_id res chain seq x y z
N MET A 1 -12.09 28.69 6.27
CA MET A 1 -11.55 27.85 5.17
C MET A 1 -11.10 26.56 5.84
N GLU A 2 -11.80 25.44 5.59
CA GLU A 2 -11.51 24.15 6.26
C GLU A 2 -10.11 23.63 5.90
N GLU A 3 -9.36 23.18 6.90
CA GLU A 3 -8.12 22.46 6.69
C GLU A 3 -8.43 21.06 6.16
N ILE A 4 -7.90 20.71 4.99
CA ILE A 4 -8.00 19.35 4.47
C ILE A 4 -7.08 18.48 5.33
N ARG A 5 -7.68 17.69 6.23
CA ARG A 5 -6.96 16.82 7.17
C ARG A 5 -6.59 15.48 6.54
N ALA A 6 -5.50 14.89 7.01
CA ALA A 6 -5.18 13.50 6.67
C ALA A 6 -6.26 12.58 7.24
N ILE A 7 -6.61 11.54 6.48
CA ILE A 7 -7.59 10.52 6.87
C ILE A 7 -6.83 9.22 7.11
N GLN A 8 -7.22 8.49 8.16
CA GLN A 8 -6.65 7.18 8.47
C GLN A 8 -7.76 6.16 8.67
N LYS A 9 -7.58 4.95 8.13
CA LYS A 9 -8.51 3.83 8.30
C LYS A 9 -7.75 2.51 8.42
N VAL A 10 -8.25 1.63 9.28
CA VAL A 10 -7.80 0.23 9.32
C VAL A 10 -8.54 -0.55 8.23
N VAL A 11 -7.79 -1.21 7.36
CA VAL A 11 -8.29 -2.02 6.24
C VAL A 11 -7.84 -3.45 6.46
N THR A 12 -8.76 -4.41 6.30
CA THR A 12 -8.42 -5.83 6.30
C THR A 12 -8.35 -6.29 4.85
N VAL A 13 -7.20 -6.83 4.44
CA VAL A 13 -6.97 -7.34 3.08
C VAL A 13 -7.08 -8.87 3.11
N ASN A 14 -7.81 -9.43 2.14
CA ASN A 14 -8.06 -10.87 1.99
C ASN A 14 -8.64 -11.57 3.25
N ASN A 15 -9.23 -10.83 4.21
CA ASN A 15 -9.62 -11.33 5.53
C ASN A 15 -8.47 -11.92 6.38
N GLU A 16 -7.22 -11.62 6.03
CA GLU A 16 -6.03 -12.24 6.63
C GLU A 16 -5.16 -11.22 7.36
N LYS A 17 -4.89 -10.07 6.74
CA LYS A 17 -3.93 -9.08 7.27
C LYS A 17 -4.59 -7.71 7.40
N LYS A 18 -4.38 -7.03 8.53
CA LYS A 18 -4.82 -5.64 8.68
C LYS A 18 -3.68 -4.68 8.41
N TYR A 19 -4.03 -3.56 7.82
CA TYR A 19 -3.14 -2.45 7.53
C TYR A 19 -3.78 -1.15 7.99
N ILE A 20 -2.96 -0.22 8.46
CA ILE A 20 -3.36 1.15 8.69
C ILE A 20 -3.08 1.93 7.41
N VAL A 21 -4.13 2.39 6.73
CA VAL A 21 -4.01 3.19 5.51
C VAL A 21 -4.22 4.66 5.86
N ARG A 22 -3.20 5.48 5.60
CA ARG A 22 -3.21 6.93 5.82
C ARG A 22 -3.16 7.66 4.49
N ILE A 23 -4.20 8.45 4.20
CA ILE A 23 -4.31 9.28 3.01
C ILE A 23 -4.03 10.73 3.41
N THR A 24 -2.99 11.31 2.81
CA THR A 24 -2.56 12.69 3.06
C THR A 24 -2.74 13.51 1.79
N PRO A 25 -3.53 14.61 1.82
CA PRO A 25 -3.66 15.54 0.70
C PRO A 25 -2.31 16.13 0.30
N ILE A 26 -2.09 16.31 -1.01
CA ILE A 26 -0.95 17.03 -1.55
C ILE A 26 -1.45 18.38 -2.06
N ASN A 27 -0.97 19.46 -1.42
CA ASN A 27 -1.31 20.82 -1.79
C ASN A 27 -0.38 21.34 -2.89
N ASP A 28 -0.91 22.19 -3.78
CA ASP A 28 -0.10 22.98 -4.69
C ASP A 28 0.63 24.10 -3.93
N SER A 29 1.92 24.30 -4.24
CA SER A 29 2.77 25.32 -3.62
C SER A 29 2.50 26.74 -4.16
N THR A 30 1.73 26.87 -5.23
CA THR A 30 1.53 28.14 -5.96
C THR A 30 0.46 29.08 -5.38
N GLY A 31 0.04 28.90 -4.13
CA GLY A 31 -0.87 29.82 -3.42
C GLY A 31 -2.34 29.76 -3.86
N ARG A 32 -2.63 29.24 -5.05
CA ARG A 32 -3.94 28.69 -5.39
C ARG A 32 -4.00 27.30 -4.76
N LYS A 33 -4.74 27.11 -3.68
CA LYS A 33 -4.92 25.82 -3.00
C LYS A 33 -5.73 24.85 -3.88
N THR A 34 -5.17 24.43 -5.00
CA THR A 34 -5.70 23.36 -5.83
C THR A 34 -5.21 22.02 -5.29
N PHE A 35 -6.14 21.07 -5.17
CA PHE A 35 -5.87 19.72 -4.69
C PHE A 35 -5.15 18.95 -5.80
N LYS A 36 -3.83 18.72 -5.65
CA LYS A 36 -2.98 18.09 -6.66
C LYS A 36 -3.14 16.57 -6.67
N GLY A 37 -3.46 16.00 -5.52
CA GLY A 37 -3.61 14.56 -5.35
C GLY A 37 -3.53 14.14 -3.90
N VAL A 38 -3.32 12.83 -3.72
CA VAL A 38 -3.20 12.20 -2.41
C VAL A 38 -1.96 11.33 -2.35
N LYS A 39 -1.28 11.37 -1.22
CA LYS A 39 -0.27 10.40 -0.83
C LYS A 39 -0.94 9.34 0.03
N VAL A 40 -0.89 8.09 -0.39
CA VAL A 40 -1.43 6.95 0.36
C VAL A 40 -0.26 6.22 1.00
N ASN A 41 -0.28 6.10 2.32
CA ASN A 41 0.66 5.28 3.08
C ASN A 41 -0.08 4.06 3.60
N MET A 42 0.52 2.90 3.43
CA MET A 42 0.09 1.64 4.00
C MET A 42 1.10 1.30 5.10
N LEU A 43 0.60 1.12 6.32
CA LEU A 43 1.39 0.78 7.49
C LEU A 43 0.93 -0.58 8.02
N LEU A 44 1.85 -1.32 8.62
CA LEU A 44 1.53 -2.51 9.40
C LEU A 44 0.74 -2.13 10.67
N GLU A 45 0.14 -3.11 11.35
CA GLU A 45 -0.64 -2.86 12.58
C GLU A 45 0.19 -2.21 13.70
N ASN A 46 1.50 -2.46 13.73
CA ASN A 46 2.45 -1.84 14.65
C ASN A 46 2.85 -0.40 14.28
N GLY A 47 2.34 0.13 13.16
CA GLY A 47 2.65 1.48 12.66
C GLY A 47 3.90 1.56 11.78
N GLU A 48 4.60 0.45 11.54
CA GLU A 48 5.74 0.41 10.64
C GLU A 48 5.31 0.65 9.19
N HIS A 49 6.19 1.33 8.45
CA HIS A 49 5.96 1.59 7.04
C HIS A 49 5.97 0.28 6.23
N PHE A 50 4.93 0.07 5.43
CA PHE A 50 4.85 -1.06 4.51
C PHE A 50 5.01 -0.62 3.06
N ALA A 51 4.19 0.34 2.60
CA ALA A 51 4.24 0.85 1.23
C ALA A 51 3.71 2.30 1.17
N GLN A 52 4.08 3.03 0.12
CA GLN A 52 3.51 4.35 -0.17
C GLN A 52 3.45 4.59 -1.67
N ASP A 53 2.38 5.25 -2.10
CA ASP A 53 2.24 5.77 -3.46
C ASP A 53 1.52 7.12 -3.48
N THR A 54 1.58 7.81 -4.62
CA THR A 54 0.93 9.09 -4.87
C THR A 54 -0.02 8.98 -6.05
N PHE A 55 -1.27 9.40 -5.82
CA PHE A 55 -2.32 9.39 -6.82
C PHE A 55 -2.78 10.80 -7.15
N ALA A 56 -3.22 11.01 -8.40
CA ALA A 56 -3.82 12.26 -8.83
C ALA A 56 -5.13 12.55 -8.08
N SER A 57 -5.55 13.80 -8.04
CA SER A 57 -6.78 14.22 -7.34
C SER A 57 -8.06 13.66 -7.94
N THR A 58 -8.01 13.23 -9.20
CA THR A 58 -9.13 12.64 -9.95
C THR A 58 -9.19 11.11 -9.83
N ILE A 59 -8.33 10.51 -9.00
CA ILE A 59 -8.25 9.05 -8.88
C ILE A 59 -9.56 8.47 -8.32
N SER A 60 -9.97 7.31 -8.85
CA SER A 60 -11.07 6.54 -8.28
C SER A 60 -10.62 5.81 -7.01
N PRO A 61 -11.45 5.77 -5.94
CA PRO A 61 -11.17 4.98 -4.75
C PRO A 61 -10.85 3.50 -5.04
N GLY A 62 -11.51 2.90 -6.03
CA GLY A 62 -11.28 1.50 -6.39
C GLY A 62 -9.86 1.22 -6.92
N ILE A 63 -9.17 2.22 -7.47
CA ILE A 63 -7.76 2.09 -7.88
C ILE A 63 -6.85 2.04 -6.65
N ILE A 64 -7.14 2.85 -5.63
CA ILE A 64 -6.39 2.83 -4.36
C ILE A 64 -6.63 1.48 -3.66
N GLU A 65 -7.87 0.98 -3.64
CA GLU A 65 -8.20 -0.34 -3.09
C GLU A 65 -7.46 -1.46 -3.82
N SER A 66 -7.44 -1.43 -5.15
CA SER A 66 -6.71 -2.41 -5.96
C SER A 66 -5.21 -2.35 -5.70
N TRP A 67 -4.65 -1.13 -5.56
CA TRP A 67 -3.25 -0.94 -5.21
C TRP A 67 -2.92 -1.55 -3.84
N ILE A 68 -3.77 -1.35 -2.82
CA ILE A 68 -3.60 -1.94 -1.48
C ILE A 68 -3.53 -3.48 -1.57
N VAL A 69 -4.47 -4.10 -2.29
CA VAL A 69 -4.51 -5.57 -2.47
C VAL A 69 -3.27 -6.06 -3.22
N ASN A 70 -2.86 -5.36 -4.27
CA ASN A 70 -1.68 -5.74 -5.06
C ASN A 70 -0.39 -5.66 -4.24
N MET A 71 -0.22 -4.65 -3.38
CA MET A 71 0.95 -4.53 -2.52
C MET A 71 1.01 -5.68 -1.49
N HIS A 72 -0.13 -6.04 -0.90
CA HIS A 72 -0.21 -7.20 -0.01
C HIS A 72 0.18 -8.49 -0.74
N ASN A 73 -0.47 -8.81 -1.87
CA ASN A 73 -0.21 -10.04 -2.62
C ASN A 73 1.25 -10.12 -3.13
N ALA A 74 1.84 -8.98 -3.53
CA ALA A 74 3.24 -8.92 -3.95
C ALA A 74 4.18 -9.26 -2.79
N SER A 75 3.93 -8.72 -1.59
CA SER A 75 4.70 -9.04 -0.40
C SER A 75 4.60 -10.52 -0.02
N GLU A 76 3.40 -11.12 -0.10
CA GLU A 76 3.22 -12.54 0.18
C GLU A 76 3.97 -13.43 -0.82
N LYS A 77 3.93 -13.05 -2.10
CA LYS A 77 4.66 -13.79 -3.15
C LYS A 77 6.17 -13.74 -2.91
N ILE A 78 6.69 -12.58 -2.52
CA ILE A 78 8.12 -12.43 -2.19
C ILE A 78 8.47 -13.31 -0.99
N GLN A 79 7.67 -13.27 0.09
CA GLN A 79 7.91 -14.09 1.28
C GLN A 79 7.94 -15.58 0.94
N LYS A 80 6.93 -16.08 0.21
CA LYS A 80 6.89 -17.49 -0.24
C LYS A 80 8.11 -17.87 -1.08
N THR A 81 8.60 -16.95 -1.91
CA THR A 81 9.78 -17.19 -2.74
C THR A 81 11.05 -17.25 -1.88
N MET A 82 11.16 -16.38 -0.86
CA MET A 82 12.28 -16.40 0.09
C MET A 82 12.27 -17.69 0.91
N ASP A 83 11.11 -18.09 1.44
CA ASP A 83 10.96 -19.33 2.20
C ASP A 83 11.35 -20.55 1.35
N ALA A 84 10.91 -20.59 0.09
CA ALA A 84 11.27 -21.64 -0.85
C ALA A 84 12.79 -21.66 -1.12
N PHE A 85 13.40 -20.49 -1.30
CA PHE A 85 14.85 -20.36 -1.49
C PHE A 85 15.65 -20.79 -0.26
N GLU A 86 15.21 -20.49 0.96
CA GLU A 86 15.86 -20.95 2.19
C GLU A 86 15.76 -22.46 2.37
N SER A 87 14.64 -23.06 1.94
CA SER A 87 14.45 -24.51 1.94
C SER A 87 15.14 -25.23 0.77
N TRP A 88 15.69 -24.47 -0.18
CA TRP A 88 16.32 -25.02 -1.36
C TRP A 88 17.70 -25.60 -1.00
N ASP A 89 17.79 -26.92 -1.01
CA ASP A 89 18.98 -27.72 -0.74
C ASP A 89 19.96 -27.82 -1.92
N GLY A 90 19.71 -27.05 -2.99
CA GLY A 90 20.58 -26.98 -4.17
C GLY A 90 20.29 -28.04 -5.24
N GLU A 91 19.36 -28.96 -5.02
CA GLU A 91 18.91 -29.89 -6.06
C GLU A 91 17.60 -29.40 -6.71
N LEU A 92 17.70 -29.03 -7.99
CA LEU A 92 16.54 -28.84 -8.87
C LEU A 92 15.86 -30.19 -9.05
N ASN A 93 14.89 -30.53 -8.20
CA ASN A 93 13.99 -31.63 -8.50
C ASN A 93 13.17 -31.24 -9.75
N GLU A 94 13.46 -31.89 -10.88
CA GLU A 94 12.90 -31.68 -12.24
C GLU A 94 11.37 -31.91 -12.36
N TYR A 95 10.62 -31.92 -11.26
CA TYR A 95 9.18 -32.21 -11.24
C TYR A 95 8.39 -31.06 -10.62
N TRP A 96 8.37 -29.90 -11.29
CA TRP A 96 7.30 -28.90 -11.17
C TRP A 96 6.90 -28.41 -12.55
#